data_AF-A0AB39L499-F1
#
_entry.id   AF-A0AB39L499-F1
#
_cell.length_a   1.000
_cell.length_b   1.000
_cell.length_c   1.000
_cell.angle_alpha   90.00
_cell.angle_beta   90.00
_cell.angle_gamma   90.00
#
_symmetry.space_group_name_H-M   'P 1'
#
loop_
_entity.id
_entity.type
_entity.pdbx_description
1 polymer ?
#
loop_
_entity_poly.entity_id
_entity_poly.type
_entity_poly.pdbx_seq_one_letter_code
_entity_poly.pdbx_strand_id
1 'polypeptide(L)' 'MSETETDKDAIVSAVAGRLSARFPTVPRPRLEGIVGEEYDALAEGRITTYIPTLIEHGARTRLRQESSVKASGRPFQT' A
#
# COMPACT_ATOMS: atom_id res chain seq x y z
N MET A 1 -23.82 1.39 -8.65
CA MET A 1 -22.52 0.74 -8.40
C MET A 1 -21.79 0.77 -9.72
N SER A 2 -20.86 1.71 -9.86
CA SER A 2 -20.14 1.96 -11.10
C SER A 2 -19.15 0.83 -11.35
N GLU A 3 -19.06 0.34 -12.59
CA GLU A 3 -18.16 -0.75 -13.01
C GLU A 3 -16.70 -0.54 -12.55
N THR A 4 -16.26 0.72 -12.42
CA THR A 4 -14.93 1.12 -11.95
C THR A 4 -14.64 0.77 -10.48
N GLU A 5 -15.66 0.74 -9.62
CA GLU A 5 -15.48 0.44 -8.19
C GLU A 5 -15.25 -1.05 -7.96
N THR A 6 -15.96 -1.90 -8.71
CA THR A 6 -15.76 -3.35 -8.73
C THR A 6 -14.37 -3.72 -9.28
N ASP A 7 -13.91 -3.03 -10.33
CA ASP A 7 -12.58 -3.23 -10.89
C ASP A 7 -11.47 -2.83 -9.91
N LYS A 8 -11.66 -1.72 -9.19
CA LYS A 8 -10.74 -1.27 -8.13
C LYS A 8 -10.64 -2.32 -7.03
N ASP A 9 -11.75 -2.80 -6.49
CA ASP A 9 -11.75 -3.78 -5.39
C ASP A 9 -11.05 -5.08 -5.78
N ALA A 10 -11.25 -5.55 -7.01
CA ALA A 10 -10.56 -6.72 -7.55
C ALA A 10 -9.04 -6.50 -7.64
N ILE A 11 -8.60 -5.34 -8.14
CA ILE A 11 -7.18 -4.97 -8.22
C ILE A 11 -6.56 -4.88 -6.82
N VAL A 12 -7.24 -4.18 -5.90
CA VAL A 12 -6.79 -3.99 -4.51
C VAL A 12 -6.62 -5.34 -3.82
N SER A 13 -7.61 -6.23 -3.92
CA SER A 13 -7.58 -7.56 -3.32
C SER A 13 -6.47 -8.45 -3.88
N ALA A 14 -6.24 -8.41 -5.21
CA ALA A 14 -5.17 -9.18 -5.86
C ALA A 14 -3.77 -8.71 -5.44
N VAL A 15 -3.56 -7.39 -5.38
CA VAL A 15 -2.29 -6.81 -4.91
C VAL A 15 -2.07 -7.09 -3.42
N ALA A 16 -3.10 -6.91 -2.58
CA ALA A 16 -3.03 -7.21 -1.16
C ALA A 16 -2.70 -8.69 -0.89
N GLY A 17 -3.24 -9.61 -1.71
CA GLY A 17 -2.88 -11.02 -1.69
C GLY A 17 -1.38 -11.25 -1.91
N ARG A 18 -0.78 -10.61 -2.91
CA ARG A 18 0.67 -10.69 -3.16
C ARG A 18 1.49 -10.09 -2.03
N LEU A 19 1.05 -8.94 -1.50
CA LEU A 19 1.74 -8.27 -0.38
C LEU A 19 1.69 -9.09 0.90
N SER A 20 0.62 -9.86 1.13
CA SER A 20 0.53 -10.70 2.33
C SER A 20 1.62 -11.77 2.41
N ALA A 21 2.08 -12.30 1.26
CA ALA A 21 3.21 -13.24 1.22
C ALA A 21 4.54 -12.56 1.60
N ARG A 22 4.69 -11.27 1.32
CA ARG A 22 5.92 -10.49 1.59
C ARG A 22 5.90 -9.80 2.95
N PHE A 23 4.72 -9.51 3.47
CA PHE A 23 4.46 -8.83 4.73
C PHE A 23 3.47 -9.64 5.59
N PRO A 24 3.81 -10.86 6.03
CA PRO A 24 2.88 -11.76 6.73
C PRO A 24 2.45 -11.25 8.11
N THR A 25 3.16 -10.28 8.68
CA THR A 25 2.83 -9.65 9.97
C THR A 25 1.85 -8.50 9.85
N VAL A 26 1.53 -8.05 8.63
CA VAL A 26 0.58 -6.96 8.38
C VAL A 26 -0.80 -7.55 8.12
N PRO A 27 -1.84 -7.16 8.87
CA PRO A 27 -3.19 -7.64 8.65
C PRO A 27 -3.70 -7.30 7.24
N ARG A 28 -4.41 -8.24 6.61
CA ARG A 28 -4.97 -8.07 5.27
C ARG A 28 -5.81 -6.79 5.09
N PRO A 29 -6.70 -6.39 6.03
CA PRO A 29 -7.46 -5.14 5.88
C PRO A 29 -6.56 -3.89 5.82
N ARG A 30 -5.41 -3.92 6.51
CA ARG A 30 -4.44 -2.82 6.47
C ARG A 30 -3.72 -2.76 5.12
N LEU A 31 -3.41 -3.91 4.52
CA LEU A 31 -2.83 -4.00 3.17
C LEU A 31 -3.83 -3.49 2.13
N GLU A 32 -5.09 -3.92 2.19
CA GLU A 32 -6.15 -3.49 1.27
C GLU A 32 -6.39 -1.97 1.36
N GLY A 33 -6.42 -1.41 2.56
CA GLY A 33 -6.53 0.05 2.76
C GLY A 33 -5.39 0.83 2.11
N ILE A 34 -4.14 0.44 2.37
CA ILE A 34 -2.96 1.12 1.79
C ILE A 34 -2.96 0.99 0.26
N VAL A 35 -3.28 -0.18 -0.28
CA VAL A 35 -3.31 -0.41 -1.73
C VAL A 35 -4.45 0.40 -2.38
N GLY A 36 -5.60 0.53 -1.72
CA GLY A 36 -6.70 1.37 -2.17
C GLY A 36 -6.35 2.85 -2.21
N GLU A 37 -5.71 3.37 -1.16
CA GLU A 37 -5.23 4.76 -1.10
C GLU A 37 -4.23 5.08 -2.23
N GLU A 38 -3.27 4.18 -2.48
CA GLU A 38 -2.28 4.35 -3.55
C GLU A 38 -2.92 4.20 -4.94
N TYR A 39 -3.93 3.33 -5.09
CA TYR A 39 -4.70 3.23 -6.33
C TYR A 39 -5.44 4.54 -6.63
N ASP A 40 -6.10 5.14 -5.63
CA ASP A 40 -6.85 6.39 -5.80
C ASP A 40 -5.92 7.54 -6.19
N ALA A 41 -4.79 7.68 -5.50
CA ALA A 41 -3.78 8.70 -5.82
C ALA A 41 -3.22 8.56 -7.24
N LEU A 42 -3.13 7.32 -7.74
CA LEU A 42 -2.68 7.03 -9.10
C LEU A 42 -3.80 7.14 -10.14
N ALA A 43 -5.05 6.88 -9.78
CA ALA A 43 -6.21 7.05 -10.64
C ALA A 43 -6.49 8.54 -10.93
N GLU A 44 -6.13 9.42 -9.99
CA GLU A 44 -6.07 10.87 -10.22
C GLU A 44 -4.95 11.25 -11.21
N GLY A 45 -3.92 10.40 -11.32
CA GLY A 45 -2.82 10.53 -12.27
C GLY A 45 -3.10 9.84 -13.61
N ARG A 46 -2.74 10.48 -14.73
CA ARG A 46 -3.03 9.99 -16.09
C ARG A 46 -2.13 8.81 -16.54
N ILE A 47 -1.78 7.86 -15.66
CA ILE A 47 -0.83 6.76 -15.96
C ILE A 47 -1.39 5.41 -15.47
N THR A 48 -2.07 4.67 -16.35
CA THR A 48 -2.79 3.43 -16.01
C THR A 48 -2.00 2.12 -16.24
N THR A 49 -0.82 2.16 -16.86
CA THR A 49 -0.04 0.95 -17.19
C THR A 49 1.03 0.59 -16.16
N TYR A 50 1.41 1.52 -15.28
CA TYR A 50 2.49 1.34 -14.28
C TYR A 50 1.99 1.18 -12.84
N ILE A 51 0.67 1.18 -12.63
CA ILE A 51 0.03 1.27 -11.30
C ILE A 51 0.48 0.16 -10.34
N PRO A 52 0.50 -1.14 -10.69
CA PRO A 52 0.90 -2.18 -9.74
C PRO A 52 2.35 -2.03 -9.25
N THR A 53 3.26 -1.65 -10.14
CA THR A 53 4.69 -1.46 -9.84
C THR A 53 4.91 -0.22 -8.98
N LEU A 54 4.18 0.87 -9.24
CA LEU A 54 4.26 2.10 -8.47
C LEU A 54 3.67 1.93 -7.06
N ILE A 55 2.54 1.24 -6.93
CA ILE A 55 1.94 0.87 -5.63
C ILE A 55 2.93 0.00 -4.84
N GLU A 56 3.52 -1.03 -5.46
CA GLU A 56 4.48 -1.89 -4.79
C GLU A 56 5.70 -1.10 -4.30
N HIS A 57 6.21 -0.19 -5.13
CA HIS A 57 7.36 0.64 -4.78
C HIS A 57 7.03 1.64 -3.66
N GLY A 58 5.88 2.31 -3.72
CA GLY A 58 5.39 3.25 -2.70
C GLY A 58 5.18 2.57 -1.35
N ALA A 59 4.42 1.46 -1.34
CA ALA A 59 4.18 0.66 -0.14
C ALA A 59 5.48 0.17 0.49
N ARG A 60 6.45 -0.30 -0.32
CA ARG A 60 7.74 -0.76 0.18
C ARG A 60 8.54 0.37 0.83
N THR A 61 8.52 1.57 0.24
CA THR A 61 9.22 2.74 0.78
C THR A 61 8.63 3.15 2.12
N ARG A 62 7.30 3.22 2.22
CA ARG A 62 6.60 3.62 3.44
C ARG A 62 6.78 2.63 4.57
N LEU A 63 6.65 1.33 4.31
CA LEU A 63 6.89 0.28 5.31
C LEU A 63 8.34 0.29 5.82
N ARG A 64 9.30 0.65 4.96
CA ARG A 64 10.71 0.82 5.36
C ARG A 64 10.93 2.02 6.27
N GLN A 65 10.20 3.11 6.04
CA GLN A 65 10.23 4.29 6.92
C GLN A 65 9.55 4.00 8.26
N GLU A 66 8.37 3.37 8.27
CA GLU A 66 7.65 3.00 9.49
C GLU A 66 8.45 2.01 10.36
N SER A 67 9.14 1.04 9.74
CA SER A 67 10.04 0.13 10.46
C SER A 67 11.31 0.81 10.97
N SER A 68 11.84 1.83 10.26
CA SER A 68 12.99 2.61 10.73
C SER A 68 12.63 3.59 11.85
N VAL A 69 11.44 4.21 11.80
CA VAL A 69 10.92 5.10 12.85
C VAL A 69 10.65 4.32 14.14
N LYS A 70 10.22 3.05 14.03
CA LYS A 70 10.06 2.17 15.20
C LYS A 70 11.39 1.77 15.86
N ALA A 71 12.52 1.92 15.16
CA ALA A 71 13.85 1.55 15.66
C ALA A 71 14.63 2.72 16.32
N SER A 72 14.22 3.98 16.15
CA SER A 72 14.93 5.13 16.72
C SER A 72 14.28 5.75 17.96
N GLY A 73 13.37 5.04 18.62
CA GLY A 73 12.76 5.47 19.87
C GLY A 73 13.75 5.52 21.04
N ARG A 74 14.60 6.55 21.11
CA ARG A 74 15.25 6.97 22.36
C ARG A 74 14.91 8.44 22.60
N PRO A 75 14.10 8.79 23.62
CA PRO A 75 14.00 10.16 24.06
C PRO A 75 15.28 10.52 24.83
N PHE A 76 16.02 11.50 24.34
CA PHE A 76 17.02 12.22 25.12
C PHE A 76 16.28 13.34 25.85
N GLN A 77 16.08 13.21 27.16
CA GLN A 77 15.69 14.33 28.02
C GLN A 77 16.92 14.74 28.83
N THR A 78 17.30 16.02 28.70
CA THR A 78 18.31 16.72 29.50
C THR A 78 17.61 17.40 30.68
#